data_AF-A0A3N5GV58-F1
#
_entry.id   AF-A0A3N5GV58-F1
#
_cell.length_a   1.000
_cell.length_b   1.000
_cell.length_c   1.000
_cell.angle_alpha   90.00
_cell.angle_beta   90.00
_cell.angle_gamma   90.00
#
_symmetry.space_group_name_H-M   'P 1'
#
loop_
_entity.id
_entity.type
_entity.pdbx_description
1 polymer ?
#
loop_
_entity_poly.entity_id
_entity_poly.type
_entity_poly.pdbx_seq_one_letter_code
_entity_poly.pdbx_strand_id
1 'polypeptide(L)'
;IEMGVNMLLDDGLLKVVCERLSVPHETLPGDTKESRIKGLVQRAAEIKRLFDLMKGIHALYVERQMPVPDQLKEIVLAGKLELEVPLKTPAHFDCEYVYTIRGDGEVRVETRILPQVDIPFLPRIGLQMRLPQGFEQLAWYGRGLHENYVDRNVGAPVGVYRGTVDEQFVPYLVPEENGNKTEIRWVTLTDAAGVGLHASASRLLEMSAHHFTPEDLTAAKHPHEIARRPEVVLHLDYGQSGLGSASCGPGRLPKYYVRPEETRYCVYLRPFGP
;
A
#
# COMPACT_ATOMS: atom_id res chain seq x y z
N ILE A 1 7.07 -2.48 28.38
CA ILE A 1 6.01 -1.74 29.10
C ILE A 1 4.63 -2.28 28.80
N GLU A 2 4.25 -2.45 27.53
CA GLU A 2 2.93 -2.98 27.14
C GLU A 2 2.57 -4.30 27.85
N MET A 3 3.47 -5.29 27.84
CA MET A 3 3.29 -6.54 28.60
C MET A 3 3.16 -6.34 30.11
N GLY A 4 3.84 -5.33 30.67
CA GLY A 4 3.77 -4.99 32.09
C GLY A 4 2.45 -4.30 32.46
N VAL A 5 2.00 -3.33 31.65
CA VAL A 5 0.72 -2.62 31.87
C VAL A 5 -0.48 -3.55 31.66
N ASN A 6 -0.40 -4.51 30.74
CA ASN A 6 -1.44 -5.53 30.56
C ASN A 6 -1.71 -6.37 31.82
N MET A 7 -0.66 -6.60 32.62
CA MET A 7 -0.74 -7.32 33.90
C MET A 7 -1.22 -6.43 35.05
N LEU A 8 -1.13 -5.11 34.90
CA LEU A 8 -1.54 -4.12 35.91
C LEU A 8 -3.02 -3.71 35.78
N LEU A 9 -3.63 -3.92 34.62
CA LEU A 9 -4.98 -3.43 34.33
C LEU A 9 -5.89 -4.58 33.87
N ASP A 10 -6.97 -4.79 34.61
CA ASP A 10 -8.17 -5.46 34.10
C ASP A 10 -9.04 -4.46 33.31
N ASP A 11 -10.08 -4.96 32.65
CA ASP A 11 -10.99 -4.12 31.83
C ASP A 11 -11.68 -3.01 32.64
N GLY A 12 -11.94 -3.25 33.92
CA GLY A 12 -12.56 -2.26 34.82
C GLY A 12 -11.59 -1.13 35.14
N LEU A 13 -10.37 -1.47 35.53
CA LEU A 13 -9.31 -0.51 35.84
C LEU A 13 -8.87 0.27 34.61
N LEU A 14 -8.83 -0.36 33.43
CA LEU A 14 -8.50 0.30 32.17
C LEU A 14 -9.43 1.49 31.89
N LYS A 15 -10.74 1.32 32.06
CA LYS A 15 -11.72 2.40 31.85
C LYS A 15 -11.48 3.58 32.79
N VAL A 16 -11.21 3.30 34.07
CA VAL A 16 -10.96 4.35 35.07
C VAL A 16 -9.65 5.10 34.78
N VAL A 17 -8.59 4.40 34.35
CA VAL A 17 -7.33 5.03 33.91
C VAL A 17 -7.58 5.93 32.70
N CYS A 18 -8.35 5.45 31.72
CA CYS A 18 -8.70 6.19 30.51
C CYS A 18 -9.40 7.53 30.84
N GLU A 19 -10.39 7.49 31.72
CA GLU A 19 -11.11 8.69 32.20
C GLU A 19 -10.16 9.71 32.86
N ARG A 20 -9.27 9.25 33.74
CA ARG A 20 -8.29 10.10 34.44
C ARG A 20 -7.29 10.77 33.51
N LEU A 21 -6.95 10.11 32.41
CA LEU A 21 -6.04 10.64 31.41
C LEU A 21 -6.76 11.48 30.34
N SER A 22 -8.09 11.63 30.44
CA SER A 22 -8.93 12.28 29.43
C SER A 22 -8.80 11.62 28.05
N VAL A 23 -8.59 10.30 28.03
CA VAL A 23 -8.54 9.48 26.82
C VAL A 23 -9.82 8.67 26.78
N PRO A 24 -10.76 8.91 25.85
CA PRO A 24 -11.99 8.12 25.79
C PRO A 24 -11.67 6.66 25.49
N HIS A 25 -12.07 5.74 26.37
CA HIS A 25 -11.78 4.31 26.23
C HIS A 25 -12.21 3.74 24.87
N GLU A 26 -13.35 4.21 24.35
CA GLU A 26 -13.92 3.80 23.07
C GLU A 26 -13.05 4.19 21.86
N THR A 27 -12.23 5.23 21.99
CA THR A 27 -11.34 5.71 20.92
C THR A 27 -10.01 4.96 20.85
N LEU A 28 -9.75 4.03 21.76
CA LEU A 28 -8.56 3.20 21.74
C LEU A 28 -8.69 2.11 20.65
N PRO A 29 -7.63 1.86 19.86
CA PRO A 29 -7.66 0.86 18.79
C PRO A 29 -7.86 -0.58 19.32
N GLY A 30 -8.66 -1.34 18.58
CA GLY A 30 -8.88 -2.77 18.78
C GLY A 30 -10.00 -3.14 19.77
N ASP A 31 -10.47 -4.39 19.67
CA ASP A 31 -11.67 -4.87 20.39
C ASP A 31 -11.37 -5.64 21.67
N THR A 32 -10.09 -5.98 21.89
CA THR A 32 -9.64 -6.73 23.07
C THR A 32 -9.03 -5.81 24.12
N LYS A 33 -9.02 -6.25 25.39
CA LYS A 33 -8.30 -5.57 26.48
C LYS A 33 -6.85 -5.28 26.10
N GLU A 34 -6.16 -6.26 25.55
CA GLU A 34 -4.73 -6.17 25.22
C GLU A 34 -4.46 -5.15 24.12
N SER A 35 -5.28 -5.14 23.06
CA SER A 35 -5.18 -4.15 21.99
C SER A 35 -5.48 -2.73 22.48
N ARG A 36 -6.44 -2.57 23.40
CA ARG A 36 -6.78 -1.26 23.99
C ARG A 36 -5.69 -0.76 24.94
N ILE A 37 -5.11 -1.63 25.76
CA ILE A 37 -3.96 -1.29 26.62
C ILE A 37 -2.77 -0.87 25.77
N LYS A 38 -2.49 -1.59 24.68
CA LYS A 38 -1.46 -1.22 23.71
C LYS A 38 -1.73 0.16 23.11
N GLY A 39 -2.95 0.42 22.66
CA GLY A 39 -3.38 1.72 22.16
C GLY A 39 -3.21 2.86 23.18
N LEU A 40 -3.54 2.61 24.46
CA LEU A 40 -3.40 3.59 25.53
C LEU A 40 -1.94 3.91 25.82
N VAL A 41 -1.09 2.89 25.92
CA VAL A 41 0.36 3.04 26.14
C VAL A 41 0.99 3.81 24.98
N GLN A 42 0.64 3.47 23.74
CA GLN A 42 1.13 4.16 22.55
C GLN A 42 0.71 5.63 22.54
N ARG A 43 -0.57 5.93 22.77
CA ARG A 43 -1.07 7.30 22.81
C ARG A 43 -0.43 8.12 23.92
N ALA A 44 -0.23 7.53 25.10
CA ALA A 44 0.47 8.19 26.21
C ALA A 44 1.94 8.46 25.89
N ALA A 45 2.60 7.58 25.13
CA ALA A 45 3.97 7.79 24.64
C ALA A 45 4.04 8.92 23.61
N GLU A 46 3.14 8.95 22.63
CA GLU A 46 3.07 10.00 21.59
C GLU A 46 2.94 11.41 22.18
N ILE A 47 2.13 11.56 23.24
CA ILE A 47 1.92 12.84 23.92
C ILE A 47 2.92 13.09 25.08
N LYS A 48 3.95 12.25 25.24
CA LYS A 48 4.97 12.34 26.30
C LYS A 48 4.41 12.29 27.74
N ARG A 49 3.28 11.60 27.96
CA ARG A 49 2.60 11.44 29.27
C ARG A 49 2.65 10.02 29.82
N LEU A 50 3.63 9.23 29.41
CA LEU A 50 3.77 7.84 29.86
C LEU A 50 3.98 7.73 31.38
N PHE A 51 4.67 8.71 31.98
CA PHE A 51 4.82 8.78 33.43
C PHE A 51 3.51 9.11 34.15
N ASP A 52 2.66 9.98 33.58
CA ASP A 52 1.34 10.28 34.13
C ASP A 52 0.44 9.05 34.10
N LEU A 53 0.53 8.23 33.04
CA LEU A 53 -0.14 6.93 32.96
C LEU A 53 0.28 6.03 34.13
N MET A 54 1.59 5.87 34.36
CA MET A 54 2.09 5.03 35.47
C MET A 54 1.70 5.57 36.85
N LYS A 55 1.74 6.90 37.04
CA LYS A 55 1.22 7.55 38.26
C LYS A 55 -0.27 7.31 38.46
N GLY A 56 -1.06 7.40 37.39
CA GLY A 56 -2.50 7.15 37.43
C GLY A 56 -2.83 5.72 37.82
N ILE A 57 -2.09 4.75 37.29
CA ILE A 57 -2.21 3.33 37.67
C ILE A 57 -1.82 3.14 39.14
N HIS A 58 -0.71 3.72 39.59
CA HIS A 58 -0.28 3.64 40.99
C HIS A 58 -1.33 4.22 41.96
N ALA A 59 -1.88 5.41 41.64
CA ALA A 59 -2.92 6.03 42.44
C ALA A 59 -4.16 5.13 42.57
N LEU A 60 -4.56 4.46 41.49
CA LEU A 60 -5.69 3.52 41.52
C LEU A 60 -5.45 2.32 42.42
N TYR A 61 -4.24 1.76 42.42
CA TYR A 61 -3.90 0.67 43.34
C TYR A 61 -3.97 1.11 44.80
N VAL A 62 -3.45 2.31 45.12
CA VAL A 62 -3.50 2.86 46.48
C VAL A 62 -4.94 3.12 46.94
N GLU A 63 -5.76 3.77 46.10
CA GLU A 63 -7.15 4.10 46.42
C GLU A 63 -8.02 2.85 46.63
N ARG A 64 -7.76 1.79 45.86
CA ARG A 64 -8.47 0.51 45.99
C ARG A 64 -7.86 -0.42 47.04
N GLN A 65 -6.87 0.05 47.80
CA GLN A 65 -6.16 -0.74 48.82
C GLN A 65 -5.57 -2.04 48.26
N MET A 66 -5.19 -2.04 46.99
CA MET A 66 -4.56 -3.16 46.31
C MET A 66 -3.05 -3.19 46.59
N PRO A 67 -2.41 -4.38 46.66
CA PRO A 67 -0.97 -4.47 46.79
C PRO A 67 -0.29 -3.86 45.57
N VAL A 68 0.39 -2.74 45.75
CA VAL A 68 1.13 -2.05 44.68
C VAL A 68 2.36 -2.88 44.29
N PRO A 69 2.53 -3.26 43.02
CA PRO A 69 3.72 -3.97 42.56
C PRO A 69 5.00 -3.13 42.73
N ASP A 70 6.11 -3.76 43.12
CA ASP A 70 7.34 -3.03 43.47
C ASP A 70 7.94 -2.25 42.30
N GLN A 71 7.86 -2.80 41.08
CA GLN A 71 8.25 -2.09 39.86
C GLN A 71 7.48 -0.77 39.66
N LEU A 72 6.20 -0.74 40.04
CA LEU A 72 5.38 0.46 39.93
C LEU A 72 5.74 1.49 41.02
N LYS A 73 6.10 1.03 42.24
CA LYS A 73 6.61 1.90 43.30
C LYS A 73 7.93 2.53 42.90
N GLU A 74 8.86 1.74 42.36
CA GLU A 74 10.18 2.20 41.89
C GLU A 74 10.03 3.27 40.81
N ILE A 75 9.15 3.06 39.82
CA ILE A 75 8.90 4.03 38.75
C ILE A 75 8.38 5.36 39.33
N VAL A 76 7.40 5.31 40.25
CA VAL A 76 6.83 6.52 40.85
C VAL A 76 7.84 7.24 41.75
N LEU A 77 8.64 6.49 42.53
CA LEU A 77 9.70 7.00 43.40
C LEU A 77 10.84 7.65 42.60
N ALA A 78 11.21 7.06 41.46
CA ALA A 78 12.24 7.60 40.57
C ALA A 78 11.86 8.97 39.98
N GLY A 79 10.58 9.37 40.04
CA GLY A 79 10.12 10.70 39.63
C GLY A 79 10.14 10.97 38.13
N LYS A 80 10.71 10.06 37.34
CA LYS A 80 10.79 10.09 35.88
C LYS A 80 10.73 8.67 35.33
N LEU A 81 10.16 8.55 34.14
CA LEU A 81 10.15 7.32 33.37
C LEU A 81 10.91 7.58 32.08
N GLU A 82 12.20 7.26 32.06
CA GLU A 82 13.01 7.28 30.84
C GLU A 82 12.71 6.01 30.06
N LEU A 83 11.74 6.11 29.16
CA LEU A 83 11.45 5.07 28.19
C LEU A 83 11.72 5.61 26.81
N GLU A 84 12.74 5.04 26.16
CA GLU A 84 12.84 5.07 24.71
C GLU A 84 11.71 4.19 24.17
N VAL A 85 10.52 4.78 24.00
CA VAL A 85 9.53 4.21 23.09
C VAL A 85 10.05 4.56 21.70
N PRO A 86 10.53 3.60 20.89
CA PRO A 86 10.90 3.90 19.53
C PRO A 86 9.65 4.48 18.87
N LEU A 87 9.71 5.76 18.48
CA LEU A 87 8.66 6.37 17.68
C LEU A 87 8.47 5.44 16.48
N LYS A 88 7.29 4.84 16.35
CA LYS A 88 6.97 4.05 15.17
C LYS A 88 6.93 5.03 14.01
N THR A 89 8.03 5.10 13.25
CA THR A 89 8.11 5.96 12.08
C THR A 89 6.93 5.63 11.17
N PRO A 90 6.18 6.64 10.68
CA PRO A 90 5.09 6.39 9.75
C PRO A 90 5.61 5.57 8.57
N ALA A 91 4.77 4.67 8.07
CA ALA A 91 5.06 3.95 6.84
C ALA A 91 5.32 4.98 5.72
N HIS A 92 6.46 4.89 5.07
CA HIS A 92 6.81 5.77 3.95
C HIS A 92 7.64 5.01 2.91
N PHE A 93 7.89 5.66 1.79
CA PHE A 93 8.71 5.14 0.71
C PHE A 93 9.69 6.22 0.31
N ASP A 94 10.99 5.94 0.39
CA ASP A 94 12.00 6.82 -0.20
C ASP A 94 12.11 6.49 -1.68
N CYS A 95 11.82 7.47 -2.53
CA CYS A 95 11.79 7.30 -3.97
C CYS A 95 12.80 8.25 -4.63
N GLU A 96 13.67 7.70 -5.47
CA GLU A 96 14.62 8.44 -6.30
C GLU A 96 14.32 8.14 -7.77
N TYR A 97 14.22 9.21 -8.57
CA TYR A 97 13.95 9.14 -10.00
C TYR A 97 15.04 9.90 -10.75
N VAL A 98 15.71 9.22 -11.68
CA VAL A 98 16.68 9.84 -12.58
C VAL A 98 16.15 9.80 -14.00
N TYR A 99 15.89 10.98 -14.56
CA TYR A 99 15.44 11.16 -15.93
C TYR A 99 16.63 11.53 -16.82
N THR A 100 16.97 10.68 -17.78
CA THR A 100 17.99 10.97 -18.79
C THR A 100 17.33 11.13 -20.15
N ILE A 101 17.40 12.34 -20.71
CA ILE A 101 16.87 12.65 -22.03
C ILE A 101 18.01 12.50 -23.04
N ARG A 102 17.83 11.61 -24.02
CA ARG A 102 18.82 11.34 -25.06
C ARG A 102 18.56 12.18 -26.31
N GLY A 103 19.60 12.36 -27.13
CA GLY A 103 19.52 13.14 -28.37
C GLY A 103 18.59 12.55 -29.43
N ASP A 104 18.17 11.29 -29.28
CA ASP A 104 17.18 10.61 -30.14
C ASP A 104 15.73 10.73 -29.61
N GLY A 105 15.52 11.53 -28.56
CA GLY A 105 14.20 11.76 -27.95
C GLY A 105 13.75 10.67 -26.98
N GLU A 106 14.54 9.61 -26.76
CA GLU A 106 14.26 8.62 -25.72
C GLU A 106 14.49 9.24 -24.34
N VAL A 107 13.52 9.04 -23.44
CA VAL A 107 13.61 9.38 -22.02
C VAL A 107 13.79 8.09 -21.24
N ARG A 108 14.97 7.95 -20.62
CA ARG A 108 15.25 6.88 -19.68
C ARG A 108 14.83 7.33 -18.28
N VAL A 109 13.98 6.55 -17.62
CA VAL A 109 13.50 6.79 -16.25
C VAL A 109 14.01 5.67 -15.36
N GLU A 110 15.06 5.95 -14.59
CA GLU A 110 15.57 5.04 -13.57
C GLU A 110 14.88 5.33 -12.25
N THR A 111 14.25 4.31 -11.68
CA THR A 111 13.46 4.41 -10.46
C THR A 111 14.11 3.54 -9.39
N ARG A 112 14.38 4.12 -8.22
CA ARG A 112 14.73 3.42 -6.98
C ARG A 112 13.66 3.70 -5.94
N ILE A 113 13.11 2.65 -5.34
CA ILE A 113 12.11 2.74 -4.28
C ILE A 113 12.61 1.94 -3.09
N LEU A 114 12.65 2.56 -1.92
CA LEU A 114 13.00 1.95 -0.64
C LEU A 114 11.78 2.03 0.30
N PRO A 115 10.98 0.97 0.40
CA PRO A 115 9.86 0.89 1.33
C PRO A 115 10.34 0.89 2.79
N GLN A 116 9.77 1.77 3.60
CA GLN A 116 9.95 1.83 5.05
C GLN A 116 8.61 1.49 5.71
N VAL A 117 8.20 0.24 5.56
CA VAL A 117 6.89 -0.27 5.99
C VAL A 117 7.00 -1.69 6.52
N ASP A 118 6.25 -2.00 7.58
CA ASP A 118 6.18 -3.31 8.21
C ASP A 118 4.87 -4.02 7.82
N ILE A 119 4.82 -4.51 6.57
CA ILE A 119 3.72 -5.33 6.04
C ILE A 119 4.31 -6.50 5.23
N PRO A 120 3.62 -7.65 5.12
CA PRO A 120 4.19 -8.83 4.47
C PRO A 120 4.38 -8.69 2.95
N PHE A 121 3.65 -7.78 2.31
CA PHE A 121 3.72 -7.52 0.87
C PHE A 121 3.09 -6.18 0.50
N LEU A 122 3.46 -5.67 -0.68
CA LEU A 122 2.88 -4.49 -1.32
C LEU A 122 1.87 -4.90 -2.38
N PRO A 123 0.77 -4.15 -2.61
CA PRO A 123 -0.14 -4.41 -3.72
C PRO A 123 0.59 -4.33 -5.08
N ARG A 124 1.45 -3.33 -5.25
CA ARG A 124 2.19 -3.08 -6.50
C ARG A 124 3.38 -2.15 -6.27
N ILE A 125 4.37 -2.22 -7.16
CA ILE A 125 5.41 -1.21 -7.36
C ILE A 125 5.46 -0.88 -8.86
N GLY A 126 5.35 0.39 -9.22
CA GLY A 126 5.29 0.80 -10.62
C GLY A 126 5.30 2.31 -10.85
N LEU A 127 5.29 2.69 -12.13
CA LEU A 127 5.06 4.07 -12.58
C LEU A 127 3.61 4.17 -13.06
N GLN A 128 2.91 5.20 -12.62
CA GLN A 128 1.62 5.60 -13.19
C GLN A 128 1.82 6.88 -13.98
N MET A 129 1.30 6.92 -15.20
CA MET A 129 1.32 8.09 -16.07
C MET A 129 -0.05 8.34 -16.68
N ARG A 130 -0.32 9.60 -17.03
CA ARG A 130 -1.53 10.01 -17.71
C ARG A 130 -1.16 10.45 -19.12
N LEU A 131 -1.71 9.78 -20.12
CA LEU A 131 -1.58 10.20 -21.51
C LEU A 131 -2.76 11.11 -21.88
N PRO A 132 -2.54 12.09 -22.77
CA PRO A 132 -3.61 12.96 -23.26
C PRO A 132 -4.76 12.17 -23.89
N GLN A 133 -5.92 12.81 -23.96
CA GLN A 133 -7.08 12.28 -24.66
C GLN A 133 -6.74 11.89 -26.11
N GLY A 134 -7.29 10.76 -26.56
CA GLY A 134 -7.18 10.30 -27.94
C GLY A 134 -6.11 9.24 -28.19
N PHE A 135 -5.21 8.97 -27.21
CA PHE A 135 -4.23 7.88 -27.26
C PHE A 135 -4.90 6.51 -27.01
N GLU A 136 -5.80 6.11 -27.89
CA GLU A 136 -6.72 4.99 -27.69
C GLU A 136 -6.21 3.65 -28.21
N GLN A 137 -5.29 3.67 -29.18
CA GLN A 137 -4.84 2.45 -29.85
C GLN A 137 -3.69 1.82 -29.06
N LEU A 138 -3.96 0.70 -28.42
CA LEU A 138 -3.02 -0.06 -27.60
C LEU A 138 -2.42 -1.23 -28.39
N ALA A 139 -1.11 -1.36 -28.37
CA ALA A 139 -0.43 -2.59 -28.78
C ALA A 139 0.64 -2.98 -27.75
N TRP A 140 0.87 -4.27 -27.57
CA TRP A 140 1.89 -4.74 -26.65
C TRP A 140 2.51 -6.05 -27.11
N TYR A 141 3.74 -6.29 -26.69
CA TYR A 141 4.40 -7.59 -26.77
C TYR A 141 4.56 -8.17 -25.37
N GLY A 142 3.78 -9.20 -25.05
CA GLY A 142 3.75 -9.81 -23.73
C GLY A 142 2.67 -10.88 -23.64
N ARG A 143 2.19 -11.21 -22.43
CA ARG A 143 1.08 -12.17 -22.29
C ARG A 143 -0.27 -11.53 -22.64
N GLY A 144 -1.11 -12.28 -23.34
CA GLY A 144 -2.45 -11.81 -23.74
C GLY A 144 -3.27 -12.87 -24.49
N LEU A 145 -4.42 -12.51 -25.08
CA LEU A 145 -5.02 -11.17 -25.15
C LEU A 145 -5.65 -10.72 -23.82
N HIS A 146 -6.22 -11.64 -23.04
CA HIS A 146 -6.98 -11.37 -21.82
C HIS A 146 -6.10 -10.92 -20.64
N GLU A 147 -6.73 -10.32 -19.62
CA GLU A 147 -6.04 -9.95 -18.38
C GLU A 147 -5.41 -11.16 -17.68
N ASN A 148 -4.26 -10.95 -17.07
CA ASN A 148 -3.53 -11.99 -16.37
C ASN A 148 -2.68 -11.42 -15.23
N TYR A 149 -2.38 -12.27 -14.25
CA TYR A 149 -1.62 -11.91 -13.05
C TYR A 149 -0.53 -12.95 -12.80
N VAL A 150 0.49 -12.60 -12.00
CA VAL A 150 1.67 -13.46 -11.78
C VAL A 150 1.36 -14.88 -11.27
N ASP A 151 0.20 -15.06 -10.63
CA ASP A 151 -0.30 -16.36 -10.14
C ASP A 151 -1.43 -16.95 -11.01
N ARG A 152 -1.83 -16.25 -12.08
CA ARG A 152 -2.90 -16.62 -13.03
C ARG A 152 -2.56 -16.15 -14.46
N ASN A 153 -1.44 -16.62 -15.02
CA ASN A 153 -1.00 -16.23 -16.37
C ASN A 153 -0.66 -17.39 -17.32
N VAL A 154 -0.75 -18.64 -16.88
CA VAL A 154 -0.44 -19.83 -17.71
C VAL A 154 -1.32 -19.91 -18.96
N GLY A 155 -2.59 -19.47 -18.85
CA GLY A 155 -3.54 -19.44 -19.97
C GLY A 155 -3.31 -18.31 -20.98
N ALA A 156 -2.42 -17.36 -20.70
CA ALA A 156 -2.14 -16.21 -21.56
C ALA A 156 -0.79 -16.40 -22.27
N PRO A 157 -0.78 -16.81 -23.56
CA PRO A 157 0.46 -16.96 -24.32
C PRO A 157 1.17 -15.64 -24.56
N VAL A 158 2.47 -15.71 -24.81
CA VAL A 158 3.29 -14.54 -25.18
C VAL A 158 3.14 -14.27 -26.68
N GLY A 159 2.82 -13.04 -27.05
CA GLY A 159 2.62 -12.63 -28.44
C GLY A 159 2.50 -11.12 -28.59
N VAL A 160 2.36 -10.66 -29.84
CA VAL A 160 2.04 -9.27 -30.14
C VAL A 160 0.52 -9.15 -30.28
N TYR A 161 -0.07 -8.33 -29.43
CA TYR A 161 -1.51 -8.11 -29.37
C TYR A 161 -1.84 -6.64 -29.59
N ARG A 162 -3.08 -6.38 -30.01
CA ARG A 162 -3.62 -5.05 -30.28
C ARG A 162 -5.06 -4.97 -29.79
N GLY A 163 -5.49 -3.78 -29.40
CA GLY A 163 -6.86 -3.46 -29.01
C GLY A 163 -6.97 -1.98 -28.66
N THR A 164 -8.15 -1.55 -28.22
CA THR A 164 -8.32 -0.20 -27.66
C THR A 164 -8.11 -0.19 -26.15
N VAL A 165 -7.92 1.00 -25.56
CA VAL A 165 -7.90 1.16 -24.10
C VAL A 165 -9.23 0.71 -23.48
N ASP A 166 -10.36 1.09 -24.08
CA ASP A 166 -11.70 0.68 -23.61
C ASP A 166 -11.89 -0.85 -23.61
N GLU A 167 -11.30 -1.58 -24.57
CA GLU A 167 -11.34 -3.05 -24.62
C GLU A 167 -10.54 -3.75 -23.51
N GLN A 168 -9.72 -3.01 -22.74
CA GLN A 168 -8.93 -3.58 -21.65
C GLN A 168 -9.69 -3.62 -20.32
N PHE A 169 -10.84 -2.94 -20.23
CA PHE A 169 -11.67 -2.97 -19.04
C PHE A 169 -12.43 -4.29 -18.90
N VAL A 170 -12.35 -4.90 -17.72
CA VAL A 170 -13.16 -6.09 -17.37
C VAL A 170 -14.26 -5.67 -16.38
N PRO A 171 -15.54 -5.77 -16.76
CA PRO A 171 -16.66 -5.26 -15.95
C PRO A 171 -17.05 -6.26 -14.84
N TYR A 172 -16.18 -6.42 -13.84
CA TYR A 172 -16.51 -7.18 -12.62
C TYR A 172 -17.74 -6.60 -11.92
N LEU A 173 -18.54 -7.46 -11.26
CA LEU A 173 -19.81 -7.05 -10.65
C LEU A 173 -19.61 -5.97 -9.57
N VAL A 174 -18.59 -6.16 -8.73
CA VAL A 174 -18.07 -5.12 -7.83
C VAL A 174 -16.79 -4.60 -8.49
N PRO A 175 -16.69 -3.29 -8.79
CA PRO A 175 -15.47 -2.71 -9.34
C PRO A 175 -14.23 -3.07 -8.54
N GLU A 176 -13.24 -3.63 -9.22
CA GLU A 176 -11.98 -4.06 -8.65
C GLU A 176 -10.86 -3.92 -9.69
N GLU A 177 -9.62 -4.12 -9.23
CA GLU A 177 -8.43 -4.12 -10.06
C GLU A 177 -8.56 -5.11 -11.22
N ASN A 178 -8.32 -4.65 -12.46
CA ASN A 178 -8.51 -5.44 -13.68
C ASN A 178 -7.59 -4.99 -14.82
N GLY A 179 -7.55 -5.78 -15.90
CA GLY A 179 -6.89 -5.42 -17.16
C GLY A 179 -5.37 -5.60 -17.19
N ASN A 180 -4.76 -6.08 -16.09
CA ASN A 180 -3.31 -6.28 -16.02
C ASN A 180 -2.79 -7.28 -17.07
N LYS A 181 -1.60 -7.04 -17.61
CA LYS A 181 -0.88 -7.94 -18.52
C LYS A 181 0.52 -8.16 -18.00
N THR A 182 0.93 -9.41 -17.81
CA THR A 182 2.26 -9.77 -17.32
C THR A 182 3.26 -10.06 -18.45
N GLU A 183 4.54 -10.08 -18.07
CA GLU A 183 5.67 -10.30 -18.96
C GLU A 183 5.70 -9.36 -20.17
N ILE A 184 5.55 -8.07 -19.95
CA ILE A 184 5.53 -7.07 -21.01
C ILE A 184 6.95 -6.70 -21.39
N ARG A 185 7.26 -6.81 -22.68
CA ARG A 185 8.54 -6.43 -23.28
C ARG A 185 8.47 -4.98 -23.79
N TRP A 186 7.36 -4.63 -24.44
CA TRP A 186 7.04 -3.27 -24.83
C TRP A 186 5.53 -3.06 -24.93
N VAL A 187 5.10 -1.81 -24.81
CA VAL A 187 3.75 -1.32 -25.04
C VAL A 187 3.81 -0.05 -25.88
N THR A 188 2.83 0.15 -26.76
CA THR A 188 2.59 1.40 -27.46
C THR A 188 1.16 1.88 -27.27
N LEU A 189 0.99 3.17 -27.07
CA LEU A 189 -0.30 3.87 -27.19
C LEU A 189 -0.18 4.91 -28.30
N THR A 190 -1.11 4.92 -29.26
CA THR A 190 -1.13 5.90 -30.35
C THR A 190 -2.46 6.62 -30.45
N ASP A 191 -2.40 7.85 -30.95
CA ASP A 191 -3.58 8.58 -31.41
C ASP A 191 -4.03 8.13 -32.81
N ALA A 192 -5.12 8.74 -33.31
CA ALA A 192 -5.67 8.45 -34.62
C ALA A 192 -4.75 8.89 -35.79
N ALA A 193 -3.79 9.77 -35.55
CA ALA A 193 -2.80 10.20 -36.54
C ALA A 193 -1.55 9.30 -36.55
N GLY A 194 -1.45 8.33 -35.64
CA GLY A 194 -0.29 7.45 -35.51
C GLY A 194 0.85 8.05 -34.68
N VAL A 195 0.65 9.22 -34.07
CA VAL A 195 1.59 9.76 -33.08
C VAL A 195 1.43 8.95 -31.79
N GLY A 196 2.54 8.53 -31.21
CA GLY A 196 2.52 7.53 -30.16
C GLY A 196 3.60 7.65 -29.11
N LEU A 197 3.35 6.96 -28.00
CA LEU A 197 4.32 6.67 -26.97
C LEU A 197 4.67 5.19 -27.03
N HIS A 198 5.95 4.87 -27.19
CA HIS A 198 6.49 3.54 -26.99
C HIS A 198 7.14 3.47 -25.60
N ALA A 199 6.76 2.48 -24.81
CA ALA A 199 7.37 2.20 -23.51
C ALA A 199 7.93 0.77 -23.44
N SER A 200 9.11 0.63 -22.88
CA SER A 200 9.76 -0.65 -22.58
C SER A 200 10.57 -0.53 -21.30
N ALA A 201 11.23 -1.60 -20.86
CA ALA A 201 12.07 -1.55 -19.66
C ALA A 201 13.28 -2.47 -19.73
N SER A 202 14.19 -2.29 -18.78
CA SER A 202 15.37 -3.14 -18.60
C SER A 202 15.04 -4.57 -18.15
N ARG A 203 13.76 -4.87 -17.92
CA ARG A 203 13.22 -6.18 -17.55
C ARG A 203 11.77 -6.29 -18.04
N LEU A 204 11.22 -7.50 -17.92
CA LEU A 204 9.79 -7.71 -18.14
C LEU A 204 8.97 -6.93 -17.11
N LEU A 205 7.98 -6.18 -17.59
CA LEU A 205 7.04 -5.41 -16.77
C LEU A 205 5.70 -6.13 -16.63
N GLU A 206 4.84 -5.57 -15.78
CA GLU A 206 3.40 -5.69 -15.90
C GLU A 206 2.83 -4.35 -16.39
N MET A 207 1.67 -4.37 -17.05
CA MET A 207 1.02 -3.14 -17.52
C MET A 207 -0.50 -3.22 -17.44
N SER A 208 -1.13 -2.05 -17.29
CA SER A 208 -2.55 -1.83 -17.51
C SER A 208 -2.77 -0.42 -18.08
N ALA A 209 -3.82 -0.24 -18.86
CA ALA A 209 -4.19 1.06 -19.45
C ALA A 209 -5.71 1.22 -19.39
N HIS A 210 -6.19 2.28 -18.74
CA HIS A 210 -7.61 2.49 -18.45
C HIS A 210 -8.05 3.95 -18.54
N HIS A 211 -9.36 4.19 -18.64
CA HIS A 211 -9.97 5.52 -18.52
C HIS A 211 -10.51 5.83 -17.12
N PHE A 212 -9.89 5.24 -16.10
CA PHE A 212 -10.22 5.46 -14.69
C PHE A 212 -8.95 5.22 -13.85
N THR A 213 -8.91 5.78 -12.65
CA THR A 213 -7.82 5.53 -11.70
C THR A 213 -8.18 4.40 -10.74
N PRO A 214 -7.19 3.82 -10.03
CA PRO A 214 -7.47 2.87 -8.95
C PRO A 214 -8.40 3.44 -7.86
N GLU A 215 -8.34 4.75 -7.59
CA GLU A 215 -9.23 5.42 -6.64
C GLU A 215 -10.68 5.45 -7.14
N ASP A 216 -10.90 5.65 -8.44
CA ASP A 216 -12.25 5.61 -9.03
C ASP A 216 -12.87 4.21 -8.89
N LEU A 217 -12.08 3.16 -9.15
CA LEU A 217 -12.51 1.77 -8.93
C LEU A 217 -12.84 1.50 -7.46
N THR A 218 -11.99 1.96 -6.55
CA THR A 218 -12.17 1.77 -5.11
C THR A 218 -13.43 2.47 -4.58
N ALA A 219 -13.78 3.61 -5.14
CA ALA A 219 -14.95 4.40 -4.73
C ALA A 219 -16.28 3.83 -5.24
N ALA A 220 -16.26 3.12 -6.38
CA ALA A 220 -17.45 2.59 -7.04
C ALA A 220 -17.91 1.26 -6.44
N LYS A 221 -19.22 1.07 -6.34
CA LYS A 221 -19.86 -0.21 -5.93
C LYS A 221 -20.42 -1.00 -7.11
N HIS A 222 -20.67 -0.33 -8.23
CA HIS A 222 -21.18 -0.93 -9.45
C HIS A 222 -20.46 -0.34 -10.69
N PRO A 223 -20.28 -1.10 -11.79
CA PRO A 223 -19.54 -0.62 -12.97
C PRO A 223 -20.06 0.68 -13.58
N HIS A 224 -21.38 0.91 -13.56
CA HIS A 224 -21.97 2.11 -14.13
C HIS A 224 -21.67 3.40 -13.34
N GLU A 225 -21.13 3.28 -12.12
CA GLU A 225 -20.71 4.41 -11.28
C GLU A 225 -19.30 4.89 -11.65
N ILE A 226 -18.54 4.12 -12.42
CA ILE A 226 -17.18 4.48 -12.85
C ILE A 226 -17.29 5.49 -14.00
N ALA A 227 -16.91 6.73 -13.74
CA ALA A 227 -16.88 7.77 -14.76
C ALA A 227 -15.67 7.59 -15.69
N ARG A 228 -15.92 7.49 -17.00
CA ARG A 228 -14.86 7.49 -18.01
C ARG A 228 -14.14 8.84 -18.02
N ARG A 229 -12.82 8.81 -17.88
CA ARG A 229 -11.93 9.98 -18.01
C ARG A 229 -11.53 10.21 -19.46
N PRO A 230 -11.25 11.46 -19.86
CA PRO A 230 -10.70 11.76 -21.18
C PRO A 230 -9.26 11.25 -21.33
N GLU A 231 -8.45 11.30 -20.26
CA GLU A 231 -7.08 10.77 -20.26
C GLU A 231 -7.04 9.24 -20.21
N VAL A 232 -5.90 8.67 -20.64
CA VAL A 232 -5.55 7.27 -20.39
C VAL A 232 -4.61 7.20 -19.19
N VAL A 233 -4.97 6.43 -18.19
CA VAL A 233 -4.13 6.07 -17.04
C VAL A 233 -3.34 4.82 -17.41
N LEU A 234 -2.07 4.99 -17.74
CA LEU A 234 -1.14 3.90 -18.06
C LEU A 234 -0.29 3.56 -16.83
N HIS A 235 -0.23 2.29 -16.51
CA HIS A 235 0.65 1.74 -15.50
C HIS A 235 1.76 0.89 -16.12
N LEU A 236 3.00 1.13 -15.67
CA LEU A 236 4.20 0.38 -16.05
C LEU A 236 4.87 -0.13 -14.78
N ASP A 237 4.54 -1.37 -14.43
CA ASP A 237 4.82 -1.90 -13.10
C ASP A 237 6.06 -2.78 -13.08
N TYR A 238 6.89 -2.57 -12.07
CA TYR A 238 7.91 -3.53 -11.67
C TYR A 238 7.24 -4.86 -11.29
N GLY A 239 6.12 -4.78 -10.58
CA GLY A 239 5.32 -5.96 -10.34
C GLY A 239 4.07 -5.64 -9.56
N GLN A 240 3.11 -6.54 -9.71
CA GLN A 240 1.87 -6.55 -8.99
C GLN A 240 1.74 -7.88 -8.25
N SER A 241 1.25 -7.76 -7.03
CA SER A 241 1.03 -8.90 -6.17
C SER A 241 -0.07 -9.80 -6.74
N GLY A 242 0.17 -11.12 -6.76
CA GLY A 242 -0.82 -12.11 -7.22
C GLY A 242 -2.14 -12.07 -6.44
N LEU A 243 -3.19 -12.56 -7.08
CA LEU A 243 -4.60 -12.49 -6.64
C LEU A 243 -4.89 -13.40 -5.43
N GLY A 244 -4.46 -14.66 -5.48
CA GLY A 244 -4.95 -15.71 -4.60
C GLY A 244 -6.44 -15.99 -4.78
N SER A 245 -7.10 -16.50 -3.73
CA SER A 245 -8.53 -16.84 -3.72
C SER A 245 -9.16 -16.56 -2.35
N ALA A 246 -8.71 -15.51 -1.66
CA ALA A 246 -9.03 -15.24 -0.26
C ALA A 246 -10.52 -14.92 0.02
N SER A 247 -11.34 -14.72 -1.02
CA SER A 247 -12.79 -14.59 -0.88
C SER A 247 -13.44 -15.86 -0.31
N CYS A 248 -12.96 -17.03 -0.72
CA CYS A 248 -13.35 -18.34 -0.18
C CYS A 248 -12.28 -19.39 -0.53
N GLY A 249 -11.12 -19.30 0.13
CA GLY A 249 -9.98 -20.14 -0.19
C GLY A 249 -8.65 -19.59 0.34
N PRO A 250 -7.51 -20.18 -0.08
CA PRO A 250 -6.20 -19.70 0.33
C PRO A 250 -5.94 -18.27 -0.16
N GLY A 251 -5.19 -17.54 0.64
CA GLY A 251 -4.59 -16.28 0.21
C GLY A 251 -3.54 -16.49 -0.88
N ARG A 252 -3.09 -15.37 -1.45
CA ARG A 252 -1.91 -15.27 -2.30
C ARG A 252 -0.72 -16.03 -1.70
N LEU A 253 -0.04 -16.82 -2.53
CA LEU A 253 1.14 -17.57 -2.09
C LEU A 253 2.36 -16.64 -1.95
N PRO A 254 3.26 -16.84 -0.96
CA PRO A 254 4.42 -15.98 -0.73
C PRO A 254 5.37 -15.76 -1.92
N LYS A 255 5.40 -16.68 -2.89
CA LYS A 255 6.20 -16.56 -4.12
C LYS A 255 5.64 -15.53 -5.12
N TYR A 256 4.38 -15.13 -4.96
CA TYR A 256 3.70 -14.13 -5.79
C TYR A 256 3.59 -12.78 -5.06
N TYR A 257 4.48 -12.56 -4.09
CA TYR A 257 4.54 -11.32 -3.34
C TYR A 257 5.47 -10.33 -3.99
N VAL A 258 4.98 -9.11 -4.21
CA VAL A 258 5.85 -7.94 -4.25
C VAL A 258 6.22 -7.62 -2.81
N ARG A 259 7.47 -7.88 -2.43
CA ARG A 259 7.98 -7.66 -1.07
C ARG A 259 8.33 -6.19 -0.86
N PRO A 260 8.19 -5.64 0.36
CA PRO A 260 8.63 -4.29 0.68
C PRO A 260 10.16 -4.23 0.83
N GLU A 261 10.87 -4.46 -0.27
CA GLU A 261 12.32 -4.47 -0.35
C GLU A 261 12.79 -3.40 -1.33
N GLU A 262 14.07 -3.00 -1.24
CA GLU A 262 14.65 -2.05 -2.19
C GLU A 262 14.46 -2.55 -3.62
N THR A 263 13.78 -1.73 -4.42
CA THR A 263 13.42 -2.06 -5.79
C THR A 263 14.05 -1.05 -6.73
N ARG A 264 14.68 -1.54 -7.79
CA ARG A 264 15.28 -0.73 -8.86
C ARG A 264 14.87 -1.24 -10.22
N TYR A 265 14.44 -0.34 -11.08
CA TYR A 265 14.17 -0.66 -12.48
C TYR A 265 14.21 0.58 -13.35
N CYS A 266 14.36 0.35 -14.66
CA CYS A 266 14.49 1.40 -15.65
C CYS A 266 13.42 1.23 -16.73
N VAL A 267 12.68 2.30 -17.00
CA VAL A 267 11.71 2.38 -18.10
C VAL A 267 12.29 3.29 -19.20
N TYR A 268 12.13 2.89 -20.45
CA TYR A 268 12.49 3.68 -21.63
C TYR A 268 11.22 4.14 -22.33
N LEU A 269 11.05 5.46 -22.43
CA LEU A 269 9.92 6.10 -23.07
C LEU A 269 10.39 6.78 -24.34
N ARG A 270 9.75 6.51 -25.47
CA ARG A 270 10.13 7.09 -26.75
C ARG A 270 8.89 7.57 -27.51
N PRO A 271 8.80 8.86 -27.86
CA PRO A 271 7.78 9.31 -28.78
C PRO A 271 8.08 8.78 -30.19
N PHE A 272 7.04 8.48 -30.95
CA PHE A 272 7.14 8.15 -32.37
C PHE A 272 5.97 8.73 -33.14
N GLY A 273 6.11 8.82 -34.45
CA GLY A 273 5.08 9.29 -35.36
C GLY A 273 5.29 8.70 -36.76
N PRO A 274 4.33 8.88 -37.66
CA PRO A 274 4.40 8.41 -39.05
C PRO A 274 5.53 9.05 -39.87
#